data_AF-A0A5C5ZYV5-F1
#
_entry.id   AF-A0A5C5ZYV5-F1
#
_cell.length_a   1.000
_cell.length_b   1.000
_cell.length_c   1.000
_cell.angle_alpha   90.00
_cell.angle_beta   90.00
_cell.angle_gamma   90.00
#
_symmetry.space_group_name_H-M   'P 1'
#
loop_
_entity.id
_entity.type
_entity.pdbx_description
1 polymer ?
#
loop_
_entity_poly.entity_id
_entity_poly.type
_entity_poly.pdbx_seq_one_letter_code
_entity_poly.pdbx_strand_id
1 'polypeptide(L)'
;MSTAHVAIVSCRQFPCYHVLPNRVEAPIMKRNQTKKNGFSLLEVIAAVVILAVVAAATVATVAPMRAKSEAKLAIQDVASLNAMSQTYYLENGRFPANVNTLVNAGYISNQTPAEQTRLRKLRTYPYNRADGRFSEPTTP
;
A
#
# COMPACT_ATOMS: atom_id res chain seq x y z
N MET A 1 -17.91 -7.94 34.72
CA MET A 1 -17.04 -9.04 34.25
C MET A 1 -15.64 -8.49 34.16
N SER A 2 -14.83 -8.82 35.16
CA SER A 2 -13.58 -8.17 35.52
C SER A 2 -12.49 -9.22 35.49
N THR A 3 -11.48 -9.06 34.65
CA THR A 3 -10.19 -9.74 34.77
C THR A 3 -9.11 -8.96 34.05
N ALA A 4 -8.48 -8.04 34.78
CA ALA A 4 -7.16 -7.53 34.46
C ALA A 4 -6.13 -8.60 34.86
N HIS A 5 -5.24 -8.99 33.95
CA HIS A 5 -4.03 -9.75 34.25
C HIS A 5 -2.84 -8.90 33.82
N VAL A 6 -2.33 -8.13 34.78
CA VAL A 6 -1.03 -7.47 34.74
C VAL A 6 -0.02 -8.50 35.24
N ALA A 7 0.74 -9.09 34.33
CA ALA A 7 1.85 -9.97 34.68
C ALA A 7 3.08 -9.13 35.06
N ILE A 8 3.51 -9.37 36.29
CA ILE A 8 4.55 -8.71 37.05
C ILE A 8 5.93 -8.97 36.43
N VAL A 9 6.68 -7.89 36.26
CA VAL A 9 8.12 -7.85 35.97
C VAL A 9 8.87 -8.59 37.09
N SER A 10 9.36 -9.80 36.79
CA SER A 10 10.27 -10.54 37.66
C SER A 10 11.71 -10.10 37.35
N CYS A 11 12.15 -9.04 38.04
CA CYS A 11 13.56 -8.70 38.17
C CYS A 11 14.09 -9.45 39.41
N ARG A 12 14.80 -10.57 39.18
CA ARG A 12 15.65 -11.24 40.17
C ARG A 12 17.01 -11.48 39.50
N GLN A 13 18.02 -10.72 39.89
CA GLN A 13 19.01 -11.12 40.90
C GLN A 13 20.10 -12.06 40.33
N PHE A 14 21.19 -11.47 39.83
CA PHE A 14 22.48 -12.15 39.70
C PHE A 14 23.60 -11.21 40.20
N PRO A 15 24.17 -11.44 41.39
CA PRO A 15 25.45 -10.88 41.78
C PRO A 15 26.59 -11.87 41.47
N CYS A 16 27.82 -11.37 41.61
CA CYS A 16 29.10 -12.07 41.66
C CYS A 16 29.89 -12.14 40.34
N TYR A 17 30.47 -11.00 39.97
CA TYR A 17 31.77 -10.97 39.31
C TYR A 17 32.83 -11.46 40.30
N HIS A 18 33.36 -12.66 40.10
CA HIS A 18 34.55 -13.15 40.78
C HIS A 18 35.70 -13.20 39.77
N VAL A 19 36.72 -12.38 40.03
CA VAL A 19 37.94 -12.27 39.24
C VAL A 19 38.87 -13.43 39.62
N LEU A 20 39.30 -14.22 38.63
CA LEU A 20 40.47 -15.09 38.74
C LEU A 20 41.45 -14.69 37.62
N PRO A 21 42.67 -14.21 37.93
CA PRO A 21 43.70 -14.03 36.91
C PRO A 21 44.43 -15.36 36.74
N ASN A 22 43.93 -16.23 35.86
CA ASN A 22 44.72 -17.38 35.40
C ASN A 22 45.33 -17.05 34.03
N ARG A 23 46.66 -16.97 34.05
CA ARG A 23 47.56 -16.79 32.92
C ARG A 23 47.49 -18.04 32.05
N VAL A 24 46.57 -18.07 31.10
CA VAL A 24 46.58 -19.06 30.01
C VAL A 24 47.35 -18.44 28.86
N GLU A 25 48.52 -19.01 28.58
CA GLU A 25 49.34 -18.69 27.41
C GLU A 25 48.47 -18.76 26.17
N ALA A 26 48.29 -17.61 25.51
CA ALA A 26 47.58 -17.56 24.25
C ALA A 26 48.38 -18.38 23.23
N PRO A 27 47.82 -19.44 22.63
CA PRO A 27 48.45 -20.03 21.47
C PRO A 27 48.57 -18.93 20.41
N ILE A 28 49.73 -18.82 19.78
CA ILE A 28 49.91 -17.95 18.62
C ILE A 28 48.91 -18.42 17.56
N MET A 29 47.74 -17.78 17.54
CA MET A 29 46.76 -17.93 16.47
C MET A 29 47.48 -17.46 15.23
N LYS A 30 47.92 -18.42 14.42
CA LYS A 30 48.26 -18.21 13.01
C LYS A 30 47.04 -17.53 12.41
N ARG A 31 47.11 -16.21 12.30
CA ARG A 31 46.05 -15.39 11.71
C ARG A 31 45.99 -15.80 10.26
N ASN A 32 45.12 -16.76 9.95
CA ASN A 32 44.71 -17.04 8.58
C ASN A 32 44.14 -15.73 8.09
N GLN A 33 44.93 -14.99 7.32
CA GLN A 33 44.48 -13.83 6.57
C GLN A 33 43.50 -14.40 5.54
N THR A 34 42.24 -14.55 5.94
CA THR A 34 41.15 -14.77 5.00
C THR A 34 41.24 -13.62 4.02
N LYS A 35 41.64 -13.95 2.77
CA LYS A 35 41.78 -12.96 1.72
C LYS A 35 40.44 -12.23 1.62
N LYS A 36 40.43 -10.96 2.03
CA LYS A 36 39.28 -10.09 1.85
C LYS A 36 39.21 -9.81 0.35
N ASN A 37 38.39 -10.57 -0.36
CA ASN A 37 38.06 -10.30 -1.75
C ASN A 37 37.25 -9.00 -1.75
N GLY A 38 37.89 -7.88 -2.09
CA GLY A 38 37.24 -6.59 -2.25
C GLY A 38 36.44 -6.56 -3.55
N PHE A 39 35.34 -5.80 -3.53
CA PHE A 39 34.55 -5.48 -4.72
C PHE A 39 35.46 -4.96 -5.83
N SER A 40 35.36 -5.56 -7.02
CA SER A 40 36.01 -5.00 -8.21
C SER A 40 35.26 -3.75 -8.65
N LEU A 41 35.98 -2.68 -8.99
CA LEU A 41 35.38 -1.46 -9.54
C LEU A 41 34.59 -1.76 -10.84
N LEU A 42 35.05 -2.75 -11.62
CA LEU A 42 34.36 -3.20 -12.82
C LEU A 42 32.97 -3.81 -12.53
N GLU A 43 32.84 -4.51 -11.40
CA GLU A 43 31.61 -5.21 -11.02
C GLU A 43 30.49 -4.21 -10.70
N VAL A 44 30.84 -3.11 -10.03
CA VAL A 44 29.89 -2.03 -9.74
C VAL A 44 29.52 -1.26 -11.01
N ILE A 45 30.49 -1.00 -11.90
CA ILE A 45 30.23 -0.32 -13.17
C ILE A 45 29.29 -1.15 -14.06
N ALA A 46 29.55 -2.45 -14.19
CA ALA A 46 28.67 -3.34 -14.96
C ALA A 46 27.24 -3.38 -14.38
N ALA A 47 27.11 -3.41 -13.04
CA ALA A 47 25.81 -3.42 -12.38
C ALA A 47 25.01 -2.13 -12.63
N VAL A 48 25.61 -0.95 -12.46
CA VAL A 48 24.88 0.32 -12.67
C VAL A 48 24.49 0.55 -14.13
N VAL A 49 25.28 0.04 -15.08
CA VAL A 49 24.94 0.07 -16.51
C VAL A 49 23.69 -0.76 -16.80
N ILE A 50 23.61 -1.98 -16.28
CA ILE A 50 22.41 -2.82 -16.44
C ILE A 50 21.20 -2.16 -15.79
N LEU A 51 21.36 -1.62 -14.57
CA LEU A 51 20.27 -0.92 -13.87
C LEU A 51 19.77 0.31 -14.64
N ALA A 52 20.66 1.08 -15.28
CA ALA A 52 20.27 2.24 -16.08
C ALA A 52 19.39 1.84 -17.28
N VAL A 53 19.77 0.77 -17.99
CA VAL A 53 19.02 0.27 -19.15
C VAL A 53 17.65 -0.28 -18.72
N VAL A 54 17.60 -1.08 -17.66
CA VAL A 54 16.34 -1.64 -17.14
C VAL A 54 15.41 -0.52 -16.65
N ALA A 55 15.94 0.46 -15.90
CA ALA A 55 15.14 1.57 -15.40
C ALA A 55 14.50 2.37 -16.55
N ALA A 56 15.26 2.69 -17.61
CA ALA A 56 14.74 3.41 -18.76
C ALA A 56 13.59 2.64 -19.45
N ALA A 57 13.75 1.33 -19.65
CA ALA A 57 12.71 0.49 -20.26
C ALA A 57 11.43 0.40 -19.40
N THR A 58 11.55 0.36 -18.07
CA THR A 58 10.38 0.32 -17.16
C THR A 58 9.55 1.60 -17.19
N VAL A 59 10.18 2.78 -17.26
CA VAL A 59 9.45 4.06 -17.31
C VAL A 59 8.59 4.16 -18.57
N ALA A 60 9.14 3.77 -19.72
CA ALA A 60 8.43 3.82 -21.00
C ALA A 60 7.20 2.90 -21.05
N THR A 61 7.22 1.78 -20.32
CA THR A 61 6.11 0.80 -20.30
C THR A 61 5.05 1.14 -19.26
N VAL A 62 5.45 1.61 -18.07
CA VAL A 62 4.52 1.86 -16.95
C VAL A 62 3.60 3.06 -17.21
N ALA A 63 4.08 4.12 -17.85
CA ALA A 63 3.27 5.32 -18.11
C ALA A 63 1.96 5.04 -18.89
N PRO A 64 1.99 4.41 -20.09
CA PRO A 64 0.77 4.09 -20.82
C PRO A 64 -0.07 3.00 -20.13
N MET A 65 0.54 2.09 -19.38
CA MET A 65 -0.20 1.09 -18.60
C MET A 65 -1.05 1.75 -17.50
N ARG A 66 -0.51 2.75 -16.80
CA ARG A 66 -1.26 3.49 -15.77
C ARG A 66 -2.45 4.24 -16.36
N ALA A 67 -2.25 4.93 -17.49
CA ALA A 67 -3.34 5.64 -18.16
C ALA A 67 -4.47 4.69 -18.58
N LYS A 68 -4.13 3.53 -19.17
CA LYS A 68 -5.11 2.49 -19.51
C LYS A 68 -5.82 1.94 -18.27
N SER A 69 -5.11 1.75 -17.17
CA SER A 69 -5.70 1.28 -15.92
C SER A 69 -6.69 2.30 -15.34
N GLU A 70 -6.36 3.59 -15.31
CA GLU A 70 -7.29 4.64 -14.84
C GLU A 70 -8.56 4.69 -15.70
N ALA A 71 -8.44 4.55 -17.04
CA ALA A 71 -9.62 4.47 -17.91
C ALA A 71 -10.51 3.26 -17.59
N LYS A 72 -9.91 2.08 -17.37
CA LYS A 72 -10.64 0.88 -16.96
C LYS A 72 -11.28 1.03 -15.58
N LEU A 73 -10.60 1.68 -14.65
CA LEU A 73 -11.14 1.97 -13.33
C LEU A 73 -12.36 2.90 -13.43
N ALA A 74 -12.34 3.91 -14.30
CA ALA A 74 -13.48 4.79 -14.53
C ALA A 74 -14.70 4.03 -15.06
N ILE A 75 -14.51 3.14 -16.03
CA ILE A 75 -15.57 2.25 -16.54
C ILE A 75 -16.15 1.39 -15.41
N GLN A 76 -15.28 0.80 -14.58
CA GLN A 76 -15.69 -0.04 -13.45
C GLN A 76 -16.46 0.76 -12.39
N ASP A 77 -16.00 1.98 -12.08
CA ASP A 77 -16.64 2.88 -11.13
C ASP A 77 -18.04 3.27 -11.61
N VAL A 78 -18.21 3.60 -12.90
CA VAL A 78 -19.53 3.88 -13.50
C VAL A 78 -20.44 2.67 -13.42
N ALA A 79 -19.96 1.48 -13.77
CA ALA A 79 -20.74 0.26 -13.69
C ALA A 79 -21.21 -0.04 -12.26
N SER A 80 -20.32 0.15 -11.28
CA SER A 80 -20.62 -0.03 -9.86
C SER A 80 -21.64 0.99 -9.36
N LEU A 81 -21.47 2.28 -9.68
CA LEU A 81 -22.41 3.33 -9.31
C LEU A 81 -23.78 3.12 -9.95
N ASN A 82 -23.83 2.65 -11.20
CA ASN A 82 -25.08 2.32 -11.88
C ASN A 82 -25.78 1.16 -11.17
N ALA A 83 -25.07 0.09 -10.81
CA ALA A 83 -25.65 -1.01 -10.05
C ALA A 83 -26.25 -0.52 -8.72
N MET A 84 -25.50 0.28 -7.94
CA MET A 84 -25.98 0.86 -6.68
C MET A 84 -27.21 1.76 -6.87
N SER A 85 -27.23 2.57 -7.95
CA SER A 85 -28.36 3.44 -8.30
C SER A 85 -29.62 2.63 -8.61
N GLN A 86 -29.48 1.52 -9.34
CA GLN A 86 -30.58 0.61 -9.64
C GLN A 86 -31.08 -0.08 -8.37
N THR A 87 -30.18 -0.56 -7.50
CA THR A 87 -30.58 -1.13 -6.21
C THR A 87 -31.34 -0.11 -5.35
N TYR A 88 -30.85 1.13 -5.27
CA TYR A 88 -31.54 2.21 -4.57
C TYR A 88 -32.94 2.49 -5.17
N TYR A 89 -33.09 2.42 -6.49
CA TYR A 89 -34.40 2.55 -7.14
C TYR A 89 -35.35 1.41 -6.77
N LEU A 90 -34.86 0.18 -6.72
CA LEU A 90 -35.66 -0.99 -6.34
C LEU A 90 -36.15 -0.89 -4.88
N GLU A 91 -35.36 -0.30 -4.00
CA GLU A 91 -35.73 -0.14 -2.58
C GLU A 91 -36.62 1.09 -2.33
N ASN A 92 -36.32 2.23 -2.97
CA ASN A 92 -36.93 3.52 -2.62
C ASN A 92 -37.95 4.02 -3.67
N GLY A 93 -38.09 3.32 -4.80
CA GLY A 93 -38.99 3.68 -5.91
C GLY A 93 -38.59 4.94 -6.68
N ARG A 94 -37.38 5.46 -6.45
CA ARG A 94 -36.85 6.67 -7.11
C ARG A 94 -35.34 6.59 -7.24
N PHE A 95 -34.80 7.18 -8.31
CA PHE A 95 -33.35 7.26 -8.48
C PHE A 95 -32.71 8.21 -7.45
N PRO A 96 -31.44 7.97 -7.07
CA PRO A 96 -30.70 8.86 -6.19
C PRO A 96 -30.63 10.28 -6.77
N ALA A 97 -30.47 11.31 -5.93
CA ALA A 97 -30.33 12.67 -6.45
C ALA A 97 -28.90 12.95 -6.91
N ASN A 98 -27.92 12.29 -6.29
CA ASN A 98 -26.49 12.42 -6.55
C ASN A 98 -25.71 11.31 -5.81
N VAL A 99 -24.39 11.28 -5.95
CA VAL A 99 -23.53 10.33 -5.21
C VAL A 99 -23.70 10.45 -3.69
N ASN A 100 -23.97 11.64 -3.14
CA ASN A 100 -24.13 11.82 -1.70
C ASN A 100 -25.36 11.10 -1.15
N THR A 101 -26.44 10.97 -1.94
CA THR A 101 -27.59 10.18 -1.50
C THR A 101 -27.25 8.70 -1.37
N LEU A 102 -26.36 8.18 -2.22
CA LEU A 102 -25.87 6.79 -2.11
C LEU A 102 -24.95 6.61 -0.90
N VAL A 103 -24.11 7.60 -0.59
CA VAL A 103 -23.27 7.60 0.62
C VAL A 103 -24.12 7.63 1.89
N ASN A 104 -25.10 8.53 1.94
CA ASN A 104 -25.98 8.68 3.11
C ASN A 104 -26.86 7.44 3.32
N ALA A 105 -27.26 6.78 2.23
CA ALA A 105 -28.00 5.52 2.28
C ALA A 105 -27.12 4.29 2.55
N GLY A 106 -25.80 4.46 2.68
CA GLY A 106 -24.87 3.38 3.07
C GLY A 106 -24.39 2.49 1.93
N TYR A 107 -24.69 2.79 0.66
CA TYR A 107 -24.20 2.01 -0.49
C TYR A 107 -22.72 2.24 -0.79
N ILE A 108 -22.17 3.37 -0.35
CA ILE A 108 -20.77 3.73 -0.56
C ILE A 108 -20.14 4.08 0.79
N SER A 109 -19.08 3.36 1.16
CA SER A 109 -18.32 3.60 2.38
C SER A 109 -17.48 4.88 2.29
N ASN A 110 -17.35 5.60 3.41
CA ASN A 110 -16.60 6.85 3.54
C ASN A 110 -15.72 6.90 4.81
N GLN A 111 -15.44 5.75 5.40
CA GLN A 111 -14.87 5.63 6.74
C GLN A 111 -13.36 5.86 6.73
N THR A 112 -12.67 5.44 5.65
CA THR A 112 -11.21 5.53 5.56
C THR A 112 -10.75 6.72 4.71
N PRO A 113 -9.53 7.26 4.91
CA PRO A 113 -8.98 8.32 4.07
C PRO A 113 -8.87 7.95 2.58
N ALA A 114 -8.61 6.67 2.29
CA ALA A 114 -8.54 6.15 0.93
C ALA A 114 -9.92 6.19 0.24
N GLU A 115 -10.98 5.77 0.94
CA GLU A 115 -12.36 5.86 0.45
C GLU A 115 -12.79 7.30 0.24
N GLN A 116 -12.43 8.21 1.15
CA GLN A 116 -12.72 9.64 0.99
C GLN A 116 -12.07 10.21 -0.28
N THR A 117 -10.86 9.76 -0.61
CA THR A 117 -10.18 10.15 -1.86
C THR A 117 -10.91 9.59 -3.09
N ARG A 118 -11.34 8.33 -3.04
CA ARG A 118 -12.17 7.71 -4.07
C ARG A 118 -13.49 8.47 -4.25
N LEU A 119 -14.17 8.83 -3.15
CA LEU A 119 -15.41 9.60 -3.16
C LEU A 119 -15.26 10.97 -3.80
N ARG A 120 -14.13 11.65 -3.59
CA ARG A 120 -13.83 12.92 -4.29
C ARG A 120 -13.82 12.72 -5.80
N LYS A 121 -13.21 11.62 -6.29
CA LYS A 121 -13.25 11.25 -7.71
C LYS A 121 -14.69 10.95 -8.16
N LEU A 122 -15.42 10.09 -7.45
CA LEU A 122 -16.78 9.66 -7.83
C LEU A 122 -17.77 10.83 -7.93
N ARG A 123 -17.64 11.86 -7.08
CA ARG A 123 -18.49 13.06 -7.11
C ARG A 123 -18.34 13.89 -8.38
N THR A 124 -17.22 13.76 -9.08
CA THR A 124 -16.96 14.46 -10.35
C THR A 124 -17.67 13.79 -11.54
N TYR A 125 -18.13 12.55 -11.38
CA TYR A 125 -18.72 11.80 -12.49
C TYR A 125 -20.07 12.43 -12.86
N PRO A 126 -20.31 12.71 -14.16
CA PRO A 126 -21.60 13.23 -14.59
C PRO A 126 -22.72 12.24 -14.27
N TYR A 127 -23.83 12.78 -13.80
CA TYR A 127 -24.98 12.00 -13.34
C TYR A 127 -26.26 12.54 -13.98
N ASN A 128 -27.00 11.66 -14.66
CA ASN A 128 -28.33 11.97 -15.16
C ASN A 128 -29.39 11.40 -14.21
N ARG A 129 -30.11 12.30 -13.53
CA ARG A 129 -31.15 11.96 -12.56
C ARG A 129 -32.42 11.38 -13.19
N ALA A 130 -32.72 11.70 -14.45
CA ALA A 130 -33.91 11.18 -15.12
C ALA A 130 -33.82 9.66 -15.30
N ASP A 131 -32.65 9.18 -15.73
CA ASP A 131 -32.42 7.77 -16.06
C ASP A 131 -31.66 7.01 -14.95
N GLY A 132 -31.20 7.71 -13.92
CA GLY A 132 -30.45 7.14 -12.81
C GLY A 132 -29.05 6.65 -13.19
N ARG A 133 -28.49 7.13 -14.30
CA ARG A 133 -27.22 6.63 -14.86
C ARG A 133 -26.08 7.62 -14.65
N PHE A 134 -24.94 7.06 -14.27
CA PHE A 134 -23.63 7.72 -14.25
C PHE A 134 -22.95 7.51 -15.60
N SER A 135 -22.20 8.53 -16.04
CA SER A 135 -21.32 8.43 -17.20
C SER A 135 -19.87 8.66 -16.79
N GLU A 136 -18.94 8.24 -17.65
CA GLU A 136 -17.53 8.51 -17.44
C GLU A 136 -17.27 10.03 -17.42
N PRO A 137 -16.33 10.51 -16.59
CA PRO A 137 -15.89 11.89 -16.67
C PRO A 137 -15.20 12.10 -18.02
N THR A 138 -15.55 13.16 -18.73
CA THR A 138 -14.81 13.58 -19.93
C THR A 138 -13.39 13.94 -19.51
N THR A 139 -12.43 13.07 -19.76
CA THR A 139 -11.02 13.39 -19.62
C THR A 139 -10.65 14.46 -20.64
N PRO A 140 -10.05 15.59 -20.23
CA PRO A 140 -9.45 16.52 -21.18
C PRO A 140 -8.28 15.87 -21.94
#